data_AF-A0A9E4DT04-F1
#
_entry.id   AF-A0A9E4DT04-F1
#
_cell.length_a   1.000
_cell.length_b   1.000
_cell.length_c   1.000
_cell.angle_alpha   90.00
_cell.angle_beta   90.00
_cell.angle_gamma   90.00
#
_symmetry.space_group_name_H-M   'P 1'
#
loop_
_entity.id
_entity.type
_entity.pdbx_description
1 polymer ?
#
loop_
_entity_poly.entity_id
_entity_poly.type
_entity_poly.pdbx_seq_one_letter_code
_entity_poly.pdbx_strand_id
1 'polypeptide(L)' 'MIQRCSGMAAGTAPSQGCRPLIDPELPENLCFSRSGQHFIGFVEEDDRVVIVDFLHARSDLPRKLAALADTRTRRGS' A
#
# COMPACT_ATOMS: atom_id res chain seq x y z
N MET A 1 5.58 13.87 -2.58
CA MET A 1 5.89 12.50 -2.14
C MET A 1 6.66 12.48 -0.83
N ILE A 2 7.86 13.06 -0.73
CA ILE A 2 8.65 13.07 0.53
C ILE A 2 7.83 13.65 1.71
N GLN A 3 7.23 14.83 1.54
CA GLN A 3 6.36 15.41 2.59
C GLN A 3 5.19 14.50 2.99
N ARG A 4 4.68 13.69 2.05
CA ARG A 4 3.59 12.75 2.35
C ARG A 4 4.10 11.60 3.21
N CYS A 5 5.27 11.04 2.89
CA CYS A 5 5.90 10.01 3.70
C CYS A 5 6.19 10.51 5.13
N SER A 6 6.73 11.73 5.27
CA SER A 6 6.94 12.34 6.58
C SER A 6 5.62 12.52 7.35
N GLY A 7 4.55 12.94 6.68
CA GLY A 7 3.23 13.05 7.30
C GLY A 7 2.64 11.70 7.73
N MET A 8 2.85 10.63 6.96
CA MET A 8 2.42 9.28 7.35
C MET A 8 3.21 8.78 8.57
N ALA A 9 4.53 8.96 8.58
CA ALA A 9 5.36 8.60 9.74
C ALA A 9 4.99 9.39 11.01
N ALA A 10 4.46 10.61 10.86
CA ALA A 10 3.96 11.43 11.96
C ALA A 10 2.47 11.20 12.29
N GLY A 11 1.77 10.29 11.60
CA GLY A 11 0.33 10.05 11.79
C GLY A 11 -0.59 11.21 11.36
N THR A 12 -0.08 12.17 10.58
CA THR A 12 -0.80 13.40 10.18
C THR A 12 -1.27 13.39 8.73
N ALA A 13 -0.78 12.45 7.92
CA ALA A 13 -1.24 12.30 6.55
C ALA A 13 -2.61 11.58 6.52
N PRO A 14 -3.57 12.05 5.70
CA PRO A 14 -4.82 11.32 5.48
C PRO A 14 -4.55 9.91 4.94
N SER A 15 -5.09 8.90 5.60
CA SER A 15 -4.83 7.50 5.27
C SER A 15 -6.13 6.71 5.34
N GLN A 16 -6.27 5.70 4.48
CA GLN A 16 -7.44 4.84 4.45
C GLN A 16 -7.01 3.39 4.53
N GLY A 17 -7.58 2.65 5.49
CA GLY A 17 -7.40 1.21 5.59
C GLY A 17 -8.05 0.52 4.38
N CYS A 18 -7.33 -0.44 3.79
CA CYS A 18 -7.85 -1.24 2.68
C CYS A 18 -7.85 -2.74 2.95
N ARG A 19 -7.53 -3.17 4.19
CA ARG A 19 -7.64 -4.57 4.64
C ARG A 19 -8.91 -5.28 4.12
N PRO A 20 -10.15 -4.77 4.35
CA PRO A 20 -11.36 -5.47 3.92
C PRO A 20 -11.51 -5.63 2.40
N LEU A 21 -10.81 -4.80 1.61
CA LEU A 21 -10.84 -4.85 0.14
C LEU A 21 -9.83 -5.84 -0.44
N ILE A 22 -8.77 -6.17 0.31
CA ILE A 22 -7.70 -7.07 -0.11
C ILE A 22 -7.90 -8.45 0.50
N ASP A 23 -7.91 -8.51 1.83
CA ASP A 23 -8.13 -9.70 2.63
C ASP A 23 -8.50 -9.25 4.06
N PRO A 24 -9.73 -9.51 4.54
CA PRO A 24 -10.16 -9.15 5.89
C PRO A 24 -9.33 -9.82 6.99
N GLU A 25 -8.70 -10.97 6.73
CA GLU A 25 -7.88 -11.70 7.70
C GLU A 25 -6.40 -11.31 7.62
N LEU A 26 -6.04 -10.34 6.76
CA LEU A 26 -4.66 -9.87 6.64
C LEU A 26 -4.14 -9.36 8.00
N PRO A 27 -3.05 -9.93 8.54
CA PRO A 27 -2.55 -9.60 9.89
C PRO A 27 -1.88 -8.22 9.95
N GLU A 28 -1.47 -7.65 8.81
CA GLU A 28 -0.89 -6.32 8.73
C GLU A 28 -1.95 -5.21 8.60
N ASN A 29 -1.76 -4.08 9.29
CA ASN A 29 -2.62 -2.90 9.16
C ASN A 29 -2.37 -2.15 7.84
N LEU A 30 -2.82 -2.75 6.74
CA LEU A 30 -2.61 -2.23 5.40
C LEU A 30 -3.48 -1.00 5.14
N CYS A 31 -2.79 0.10 4.84
CA CYS A 31 -3.34 1.41 4.55
C CYS A 31 -2.83 1.93 3.21
N PHE A 32 -3.56 2.89 2.64
CA PHE A 32 -3.07 3.65 1.51
C PHE A 32 -3.30 5.15 1.69
N SER A 33 -2.43 5.92 1.05
CA SER A 33 -2.44 7.38 1.06
C SER A 33 -2.28 7.91 -0.36
N ARG A 34 -2.88 9.07 -0.65
CA ARG A 34 -2.78 9.69 -1.98
C ARG A 34 -1.94 10.95 -1.93
N SER A 35 -1.01 11.08 -2.87
CA SER A 35 -0.23 12.29 -3.10
C SER A 35 -0.25 12.63 -4.59
N GLY A 36 -1.11 13.56 -4.97
CA GLY A 36 -1.33 13.93 -6.37
C GLY A 36 -1.88 12.75 -7.18
N GLN A 37 -1.13 12.30 -8.19
CA GLN A 37 -1.46 11.16 -9.04
C GLN A 37 -0.84 9.84 -8.57
N HIS A 38 -0.36 9.74 -7.33
CA HIS A 38 0.21 8.50 -6.80
C HIS A 38 -0.55 8.03 -5.57
N PHE A 39 -0.80 6.73 -5.54
CA PHE A 39 -1.18 5.97 -4.37
C PHE A 39 0.07 5.40 -3.73
N ILE A 40 0.14 5.47 -2.41
CA ILE A 40 1.24 4.95 -1.61
C ILE A 40 0.61 3.90 -0.70
N GLY A 41 0.99 2.63 -0.89
CA GLY A 41 0.56 1.53 -0.02
C GLY A 41 1.58 1.32 1.09
N PHE A 42 1.11 1.16 2.32
CA PHE A 42 1.97 1.01 3.49
C PHE A 42 1.29 0.24 4.61
N VAL A 43 2.09 -0.29 5.52
CA VAL A 43 1.64 -0.91 6.76
C VAL A 43 2.03 -0.01 7.92
N GLU A 44 1.07 0.20 8.83
CA GLU A 44 1.33 0.82 10.13
C GLU A 44 1.70 -0.26 11.16
N GLU A 45 2.87 -0.08 11.78
CA GLU A 45 3.31 -0.81 12.96
C GLU A 45 3.40 0.17 14.15
N ASP A 46 3.63 -0.34 15.36
CA ASP A 46 3.57 0.47 16.59
C ASP A 46 4.55 1.65 16.60
N ASP A 47 5.74 1.51 15.99
CA ASP A 47 6.82 2.51 16.01
C ASP A 47 7.24 3.02 14.62
N ARG A 48 6.66 2.47 13.55
CA ARG A 48 7.11 2.74 12.19
C ARG A 48 6.02 2.59 11.14
N VAL A 49 6.27 3.21 9.99
CA VAL A 49 5.49 3.04 8.77
C VAL A 49 6.36 2.40 7.71
N VAL A 50 5.93 1.25 7.20
CA VAL A 50 6.64 0.53 6.14
C VAL A 50 5.95 0.78 4.81
N ILE A 51 6.62 1.48 3.91
CA ILE A 51 6.11 1.67 2.53
C ILE A 51 6.29 0.38 1.75
N VAL A 52 5.19 -0.15 1.23
CA VAL A 52 5.18 -1.41 0.46
C VAL A 52 5.28 -1.14 -1.03
N ASP A 53 4.55 -0.13 -1.55
CA ASP A 53 4.57 0.20 -2.98
C ASP A 53 4.12 1.64 -3.30
N PHE A 54 4.53 2.13 -4.47
CA PHE A 54 4.09 3.38 -5.09
C PHE A 54 3.42 3.12 -6.44
N LEU A 55 2.16 3.50 -6.54
CA LEU A 55 1.34 3.21 -7.70
C LEU A 55 0.85 4.51 -8.30
N HIS A 56 1.19 4.76 -9.56
CA HIS A 56 0.59 5.88 -10.28
C HIS A 56 -0.90 5.59 -10.49
N ALA A 57 -1.78 6.58 -10.30
CA ALA A 57 -3.23 6.46 -10.41
C ALA A 57 -3.73 6.07 -11.83
N ARG A 58 -2.85 6.06 -12.82
CA ARG A 58 -3.10 5.60 -14.19
C ARG A 58 -2.43 4.25 -14.49
N SER A 59 -1.60 3.77 -13.58
CA SER A 59 -1.23 2.36 -13.56
C SER A 59 -2.44 1.59 -13.08
N ASP A 60 -2.90 0.66 -13.90
CA ASP A 60 -3.97 -0.27 -13.57
C ASP A 60 -3.52 -1.14 -12.38
N LEU A 61 -3.85 -0.67 -11.18
CA LEU A 61 -3.51 -1.29 -9.91
C LEU A 61 -4.07 -2.72 -9.81
N PRO A 62 -5.34 -3.00 -10.17
CA PRO A 62 -5.83 -4.37 -10.30
C PRO A 62 -4.94 -5.26 -11.18
N ARG A 63 -4.53 -4.75 -12.35
CA ARG A 63 -3.64 -5.50 -13.26
C ARG A 63 -2.25 -5.74 -12.69
N LYS A 64 -1.69 -4.78 -11.95
CA LYS A 64 -0.39 -4.96 -11.28
C LYS A 64 -0.48 -5.97 -10.12
N LEU A 65 -1.55 -5.93 -9.32
CA LEU A 65 -1.80 -6.89 -8.24
C LEU A 65 -1.99 -8.31 -8.80
N ALA A 66 -2.75 -8.47 -9.88
CA ALA A 66 -2.91 -9.75 -10.57
C ALA A 66 -1.54 -10.29 -11.05
N ALA A 67 -0.71 -9.43 -11.66
CA ALA A 67 0.62 -9.82 -12.11
C ALA A 67 1.57 -10.20 -10.95
N LEU A 68 1.44 -9.54 -9.79
CA LEU A 68 2.21 -9.87 -8.57
C LEU A 68 1.77 -11.21 -7.97
N ALA A 69 0.47 -11.49 -7.93
CA ALA A 69 -0.07 -12.78 -7.49
C ALA A 69 0.41 -13.93 -8.41
N ASP A 70 0.34 -13.74 -9.73
CA ASP A 70 0.85 -14.72 -10.70
C ASP A 70 2.36 -14.95 -10.55
N THR A 71 3.12 -13.89 -10.28
CA THR A 71 4.56 -13.99 -10.07
C THR A 71 4.90 -14.71 -8.77
N ARG A 72 4.08 -14.58 -7.71
CA ARG A 72 4.24 -15.32 -6.45
C ARG A 72 3.99 -16.81 -6.65
N THR A 73 2.95 -17.18 -7.41
CA THR A 73 2.65 -18.57 -7.76
C THR A 73 3.79 -19.22 -8.56
N ARG A 74 4.38 -18.50 -9.51
CA ARG A 74 5.50 -19.01 -10.34
C ARG A 74 6.82 -19.20 -9.60
N ARG A 75 7.00 -18.60 -8.42
CA ARG A 75 8.26 -18.69 -7.64
C ARG A 75 8.25 -19.81 -6.60
N GLY A 76 7.10 -20.46 -6.40
CA GLY A 76 6.92 -21.63 -5.52
C GLY A 76 6.64 -22.93 -6.26
N SER A 77 6.85 -22.98 -7.58
CA SER A 77 6.76 -24.19 -8.42
C SER A 77 8.14 -24.64 -8.89
#